data_AF-A0A8N4F6I0-F1
#
_entry.id   AF-A0A8N4F6I0-F1
#
_cell.length_a   1.000
_cell.length_b   1.000
_cell.length_c   1.000
_cell.angle_alpha   90.00
_cell.angle_beta   90.00
_cell.angle_gamma   90.00
#
_symmetry.space_group_name_H-M   'P 1'
#
loop_
_entity.id
_entity.type
_entity.pdbx_description
1 polymer ?
#
loop_
_entity_poly.entity_id
_entity_poly.type
_entity_poly.pdbx_seq_one_letter_code
_entity_poly.pdbx_strand_id
1 'polypeptide(L)'
;MAYNYPPEKLSVYLSDDAGSVLTFYSLWEASHFAKHWIPFCKKYNVEPRSPAAYFSKLCDPHDACSPTEWSSMKNLYEEMANRIDSVVMLGKIPEELGANKGFSEWSSGMTSRNHPPIVQILIDGRDQGLIDSDGNALPTLVYVAREKRPQHHHNFKAGAMNALIRASSEISNSPIILNVDCDMYSNNSESIRHALCFFLDEENGHDIGFVQYPQLFHNITKNDLYDNSLNVITQVDHPGLDSWGGTLYIGTGCFHRRETLSGRKYGKDYKEDWKRGVERKTTSSACMLEERAKSLVTCTYEHNTQWGQEIGLKYDCAVEDVITGLLIQCRGWKSVFINLQRKAFLGVAPTTLAESLVQYKRWSEGNFQIVLSKYCPFILGRGKIKLGLQMGYCIYGLWAPNSLPTR
;
A
#
# COMPACT_ATOMS: atom_id res chain seq x y z
N MET A 1 3.91 -5.83 -8.85
CA MET A 1 4.31 -7.24 -9.11
C MET A 1 5.72 -7.33 -9.70
N ALA A 2 6.12 -6.47 -10.64
CA ALA A 2 7.44 -6.52 -11.29
C ALA A 2 8.59 -5.88 -10.47
N TYR A 3 8.73 -6.22 -9.19
CA TYR A 3 9.90 -5.83 -8.40
C TYR A 3 11.07 -6.78 -8.63
N ASN A 4 12.30 -6.34 -8.40
CA ASN A 4 13.49 -7.19 -8.43
C ASN A 4 13.60 -7.99 -7.12
N TYR A 5 12.60 -8.84 -6.90
CA TYR A 5 12.45 -9.67 -5.72
C TYR A 5 11.86 -11.04 -6.13
N PRO A 6 12.20 -12.14 -5.44
CA PRO A 6 11.71 -13.47 -5.82
C PRO A 6 10.18 -13.52 -5.86
N PRO A 7 9.56 -13.90 -7.00
CA PRO A 7 8.11 -13.90 -7.17
C PRO A 7 7.36 -14.70 -6.10
N GLU A 8 7.91 -15.84 -5.70
CA GLU A 8 7.35 -16.75 -4.71
C GLU A 8 7.34 -16.18 -3.28
N LYS A 9 8.07 -15.09 -3.03
CA LYS A 9 8.09 -14.34 -1.76
C LYS A 9 7.26 -13.07 -1.82
N LEU A 10 6.68 -12.75 -2.97
CA LEU A 10 5.87 -11.55 -3.18
C LEU A 10 4.39 -11.94 -3.25
N SER A 11 3.56 -11.18 -2.52
CA SER A 11 2.11 -11.31 -2.59
C SER A 11 1.50 -9.91 -2.66
N VAL A 12 0.60 -9.71 -3.62
CA VAL A 12 -0.06 -8.44 -3.88
C VAL A 12 -1.54 -8.57 -3.56
N TYR A 13 -2.04 -7.63 -2.78
CA TYR A 13 -3.44 -7.56 -2.39
C TYR A 13 -4.02 -6.23 -2.87
N LEU A 14 -5.09 -6.28 -3.67
CA LEU A 14 -5.88 -5.11 -4.03
C LEU A 14 -7.12 -5.07 -3.14
N SER A 15 -7.32 -3.96 -2.42
CA SER A 15 -8.57 -3.69 -1.72
C SER A 15 -9.47 -2.81 -2.58
N ASP A 16 -10.70 -3.25 -2.82
CA ASP A 16 -11.76 -2.43 -3.40
C ASP A 16 -12.89 -2.25 -2.39
N ASP A 17 -13.03 -1.03 -1.89
CA ASP A 17 -14.05 -0.68 -0.91
C ASP A 17 -15.46 -0.67 -1.53
N ALA A 18 -15.61 -0.45 -2.83
CA ALA A 18 -16.91 -0.44 -3.48
C ALA A 18 -17.38 -1.83 -3.92
N GLY A 19 -16.48 -2.82 -3.97
CA GLY A 19 -16.77 -4.14 -4.50
C GLY A 19 -17.21 -4.08 -5.97
N SER A 20 -16.56 -3.26 -6.79
CA SER A 20 -16.95 -3.05 -8.19
C SER A 20 -16.49 -4.21 -9.07
N VAL A 21 -17.43 -4.79 -9.82
CA VAL A 21 -17.11 -5.82 -10.82
C VAL A 21 -16.18 -5.28 -11.91
N LEU A 22 -16.25 -3.97 -12.21
CA LEU A 22 -15.37 -3.32 -13.18
C LEU A 22 -13.93 -3.25 -12.66
N THR A 23 -13.73 -2.95 -11.37
CA THR A 23 -12.40 -2.97 -10.76
C THR A 23 -11.81 -4.37 -10.78
N PHE A 24 -12.63 -5.39 -10.48
CA PHE A 24 -12.21 -6.78 -10.57
C PHE A 24 -11.86 -7.19 -12.01
N TYR A 25 -12.66 -6.79 -12.99
CA TYR A 25 -12.37 -7.03 -14.42
C TYR A 25 -11.05 -6.38 -14.85
N SER A 26 -10.80 -5.12 -14.47
CA SER A 26 -9.53 -4.44 -14.76
C SER A 26 -8.34 -5.16 -14.13
N LEU A 27 -8.48 -5.65 -12.90
CA LEU A 27 -7.44 -6.45 -12.26
C LEU A 27 -7.23 -7.80 -12.99
N TRP A 28 -8.31 -8.43 -13.45
CA TRP A 28 -8.26 -9.67 -14.20
C TRP A 28 -7.54 -9.50 -15.54
N GLU A 29 -7.87 -8.49 -16.34
CA GLU A 29 -7.14 -8.14 -17.58
C GLU A 29 -5.67 -7.83 -17.28
N ALA A 30 -5.40 -7.01 -16.26
CA ALA A 30 -4.03 -6.68 -15.85
C ALA A 30 -3.23 -7.92 -15.41
N SER A 31 -3.87 -8.91 -14.81
CA SER A 31 -3.22 -10.17 -14.42
C SER A 31 -2.80 -11.02 -15.63
N HIS A 32 -3.54 -10.95 -16.73
CA HIS A 32 -3.17 -11.62 -17.99
C HIS A 32 -1.99 -10.90 -18.64
N PHE A 33 -2.04 -9.58 -18.74
CA PHE A 33 -0.92 -8.79 -19.24
C PHE A 33 0.35 -8.96 -18.41
N ALA A 34 0.22 -9.10 -17.09
CA ALA A 34 1.35 -9.30 -16.18
C ALA A 34 2.20 -10.53 -16.54
N LYS A 35 1.61 -11.58 -17.14
CA LYS A 35 2.32 -12.79 -17.61
C LYS A 35 3.38 -12.48 -18.67
N HIS A 36 3.20 -11.40 -19.43
CA HIS A 36 4.13 -10.95 -20.47
C HIS A 36 4.98 -9.76 -19.97
N TRP A 37 4.38 -8.86 -19.19
CA TRP A 37 5.05 -7.67 -18.70
C TRP A 37 6.15 -7.95 -17.68
N ILE A 38 5.94 -8.91 -16.77
CA ILE A 38 6.94 -9.26 -15.75
C ILE A 38 8.23 -9.83 -16.36
N PRO A 39 8.20 -10.84 -17.26
CA PRO A 39 9.42 -11.32 -17.91
C PRO A 39 10.08 -10.23 -18.76
N PHE A 40 9.31 -9.44 -19.52
CA PHE A 40 9.84 -8.29 -20.26
C PHE A 40 10.58 -7.29 -19.35
N CYS A 41 9.98 -6.96 -18.20
CA CYS A 41 10.60 -6.11 -17.19
C CYS A 41 11.94 -6.65 -16.71
N LYS A 42 12.03 -7.95 -16.44
CA LYS A 42 13.26 -8.60 -15.97
C LYS A 42 14.32 -8.65 -17.06
N LYS A 43 13.93 -9.04 -18.29
CA LYS A 43 14.82 -9.21 -19.44
C LYS A 43 15.53 -7.91 -19.84
N TYR A 44 14.81 -6.78 -19.84
CA TYR A 44 15.36 -5.48 -20.27
C TYR A 44 15.61 -4.49 -19.13
N ASN A 45 15.49 -4.93 -17.88
CA ASN A 45 15.63 -4.08 -16.69
C ASN A 45 14.79 -2.78 -16.77
N VAL A 46 13.54 -2.92 -17.23
CA VAL A 46 12.62 -1.80 -17.53
C VAL A 46 12.40 -0.89 -16.34
N GLU A 47 12.50 0.42 -16.52
CA GLU A 47 12.35 1.38 -15.44
C GLU A 47 11.72 2.70 -15.96
N PRO A 48 10.56 3.18 -15.45
CA PRO A 48 9.77 2.66 -14.33
C PRO A 48 9.01 1.38 -14.65
N ARG A 49 8.54 0.67 -13.60
CA ARG A 49 7.82 -0.61 -13.74
C ARG A 49 6.34 -0.46 -14.11
N SER A 50 5.79 0.75 -14.02
CA SER A 50 4.43 1.05 -14.49
C SER A 50 4.43 1.12 -16.01
N PRO A 51 3.66 0.28 -16.73
CA PRO A 51 3.63 0.29 -18.20
C PRO A 51 3.14 1.63 -18.74
N ALA A 52 2.11 2.23 -18.12
CA ALA A 52 1.61 3.56 -18.48
C ALA A 52 2.70 4.64 -18.39
N ALA A 53 3.51 4.62 -17.32
CA ALA A 53 4.62 5.57 -17.14
C ALA A 53 5.83 5.26 -18.04
N TYR A 54 6.04 3.99 -18.39
CA TYR A 54 7.12 3.57 -19.28
C TYR A 54 6.83 3.97 -20.73
N PHE A 55 5.63 3.69 -21.23
CA PHE A 55 5.24 3.98 -22.61
C PHE A 55 4.82 5.44 -22.85
N SER A 56 4.54 6.23 -21.80
CA SER A 56 4.25 7.66 -21.95
C SER A 56 5.50 8.53 -22.13
N LYS A 57 6.67 8.05 -21.70
CA LYS A 57 7.93 8.74 -21.97
C LYS A 57 8.19 8.68 -23.47
N LEU A 58 8.52 9.83 -24.06
CA LEU A 58 9.02 9.99 -25.43
C LEU A 58 10.42 9.35 -25.60
N CYS A 59 10.73 8.27 -24.88
CA CYS A 59 12.01 7.59 -24.94
C CYS A 59 11.94 6.51 -26.02
N ASP A 60 12.96 6.50 -26.86
CA ASP A 60 13.28 5.38 -27.74
C ASP A 60 13.39 4.06 -26.95
N PRO A 61 13.23 2.90 -27.60
CA PRO A 61 13.44 1.61 -26.97
C PRO A 61 14.76 1.61 -26.19
N HIS A 62 14.75 1.02 -25.00
CA HIS A 62 15.99 0.85 -24.23
C HIS A 62 17.04 0.20 -25.15
N ASP A 63 18.31 0.65 -25.15
CA ASP A 63 19.32 0.23 -26.15
C ASP A 63 19.48 -1.31 -26.31
N ALA A 64 19.09 -2.08 -25.28
CA ALA A 64 19.14 -3.54 -25.26
C ALA A 64 17.84 -4.24 -25.74
N CYS A 65 16.74 -3.51 -25.93
CA CYS A 65 15.45 -4.03 -26.35
C CYS A 65 15.27 -3.88 -27.86
N SER A 66 14.97 -4.98 -28.55
CA SER A 66 14.66 -4.92 -29.98
C SER A 66 13.44 -4.02 -30.22
N PRO A 67 13.46 -3.12 -31.21
CA PRO A 67 12.30 -2.30 -31.56
C PRO A 67 11.04 -3.13 -31.83
N THR A 68 11.20 -4.36 -32.34
CA THR A 68 10.08 -5.29 -32.58
C THR A 68 9.44 -5.77 -31.28
N GLU A 69 10.24 -6.27 -30.32
CA GLU A 69 9.75 -6.75 -29.02
C GLU A 69 9.14 -5.61 -28.21
N TRP A 70 9.73 -4.42 -28.27
CA TRP A 70 9.17 -3.22 -27.65
C TRP A 70 7.80 -2.86 -28.24
N SER A 71 7.68 -2.83 -29.57
CA SER A 71 6.41 -2.52 -30.24
C SER A 71 5.35 -3.58 -29.96
N SER A 72 5.72 -4.86 -29.95
CA SER A 72 4.80 -5.94 -29.59
C SER A 72 4.29 -5.79 -28.15
N MET A 73 5.18 -5.46 -27.20
CA MET A 73 4.78 -5.25 -25.81
C MET A 73 3.88 -4.03 -25.64
N LYS A 74 4.18 -2.94 -26.36
CA LYS A 74 3.33 -1.74 -26.38
C LYS A 74 1.94 -2.05 -26.92
N ASN A 75 1.84 -2.79 -28.03
CA ASN A 75 0.56 -3.20 -28.60
C ASN A 75 -0.25 -4.03 -27.60
N LEU A 76 0.37 -5.00 -26.91
CA LEU A 76 -0.31 -5.80 -25.87
C LEU A 76 -0.84 -4.93 -24.73
N TYR A 77 -0.08 -3.92 -24.31
CA TYR A 77 -0.51 -2.96 -23.30
C TYR A 77 -1.70 -2.12 -23.77
N GLU A 78 -1.63 -1.57 -24.98
CA GLU A 78 -2.69 -0.74 -25.57
C GLU A 78 -3.98 -1.56 -25.81
N GLU A 79 -3.86 -2.81 -26.25
CA GLU A 79 -5.01 -3.73 -26.39
C GLU A 79 -5.68 -4.00 -25.05
N MET A 80 -4.91 -4.29 -24.00
CA MET A 80 -5.43 -4.46 -22.64
C MET A 80 -6.14 -3.18 -22.15
N ALA A 81 -5.50 -2.03 -22.30
CA ALA A 81 -6.05 -0.74 -21.90
C ALA A 81 -7.37 -0.45 -22.64
N ASN A 82 -7.42 -0.67 -23.96
CA ASN A 82 -8.61 -0.49 -24.78
C ASN A 82 -9.75 -1.42 -24.35
N ARG A 83 -9.47 -2.68 -23.98
CA ARG A 83 -10.49 -3.61 -23.45
C ARG A 83 -11.08 -3.11 -22.13
N ILE A 84 -10.20 -2.68 -21.21
CA ILE A 84 -10.61 -2.09 -19.92
C ILE A 84 -11.48 -0.86 -20.15
N ASP A 85 -11.01 0.09 -20.95
CA ASP A 85 -11.73 1.34 -21.23
C ASP A 85 -13.09 1.08 -21.88
N SER A 86 -13.15 0.13 -22.82
CA SER A 86 -14.41 -0.26 -23.45
C SER A 86 -15.44 -0.80 -22.44
N VAL A 87 -15.01 -1.67 -21.52
CA VAL A 87 -15.89 -2.23 -20.48
C VAL A 87 -16.30 -1.17 -19.46
N VAL A 88 -15.39 -0.28 -19.08
CA VAL A 88 -15.68 0.85 -18.17
C VAL A 88 -16.70 1.79 -18.80
N MET A 89 -16.55 2.13 -20.09
CA MET A 89 -17.49 2.99 -20.82
C MET A 89 -18.87 2.35 -20.98
N LEU A 90 -18.93 1.04 -21.19
CA LEU A 90 -20.20 0.30 -21.28
C LEU A 90 -20.86 0.09 -19.89
N GLY A 91 -20.09 0.21 -18.81
CA GLY A 91 -20.56 0.01 -17.44
C GLY A 91 -20.94 -1.45 -17.11
N LYS A 92 -20.62 -2.41 -17.97
CA LYS A 92 -20.96 -3.82 -17.81
C LYS A 92 -19.88 -4.73 -18.40
N ILE A 93 -19.65 -5.88 -17.74
CA ILE A 93 -18.73 -6.90 -18.23
C ILE A 93 -19.38 -7.74 -19.36
N PRO A 94 -18.57 -8.35 -20.25
CA PRO A 94 -19.05 -9.34 -21.22
C PRO A 94 -19.79 -10.51 -20.56
N GLU A 95 -20.93 -10.93 -21.13
CA GLU A 95 -21.78 -11.99 -20.57
C GLU A 95 -21.05 -13.34 -20.44
N GLU A 96 -20.14 -13.63 -21.36
CA GLU A 96 -19.29 -14.84 -21.36
C GLU A 96 -18.41 -14.94 -20.11
N LEU A 97 -18.02 -13.81 -19.53
CA LEU A 97 -17.18 -13.78 -18.33
C LEU A 97 -18.00 -13.98 -17.04
N GLY A 98 -19.32 -13.74 -17.08
CA GLY A 98 -20.18 -13.86 -15.90
C GLY A 98 -20.24 -15.28 -15.32
N ALA A 99 -20.02 -16.30 -16.16
CA ALA A 99 -19.98 -17.70 -15.76
C ALA A 99 -18.58 -18.17 -15.28
N ASN A 100 -17.54 -17.35 -15.47
CA ASN A 100 -16.18 -17.72 -15.10
C ASN A 100 -15.96 -17.63 -13.58
N LYS A 101 -15.10 -18.54 -13.07
CA LYS A 101 -14.69 -18.55 -11.67
C LYS A 101 -14.17 -17.17 -11.27
N GLY A 102 -14.74 -16.62 -10.20
CA GLY A 102 -14.43 -15.29 -9.66
C GLY A 102 -15.53 -14.26 -9.92
N PHE A 103 -16.05 -14.17 -11.15
CA PHE A 103 -17.12 -13.22 -11.48
C PHE A 103 -18.49 -13.61 -10.90
N SER A 104 -18.66 -14.88 -10.52
CA SER A 104 -19.87 -15.41 -9.89
C SER A 104 -20.19 -14.81 -8.51
N GLU A 105 -19.24 -14.11 -7.89
CA GLU A 105 -19.45 -13.43 -6.59
C GLU A 105 -20.35 -12.19 -6.71
N TRP A 106 -20.54 -11.67 -7.93
CA TRP A 106 -21.37 -10.49 -8.19
C TRP A 106 -22.80 -10.88 -8.59
N SER A 107 -23.70 -10.89 -7.61
CA SER A 107 -25.13 -11.13 -7.82
C SER A 107 -25.91 -9.84 -8.09
N SER A 108 -27.12 -9.99 -8.65
CA SER A 108 -28.05 -8.87 -8.79
C SER A 108 -28.40 -8.27 -7.42
N GLY A 109 -28.46 -6.93 -7.35
CA GLY A 109 -28.82 -6.19 -6.14
C GLY A 109 -27.67 -5.77 -5.22
N MET A 110 -26.42 -6.13 -5.54
CA MET A 110 -25.24 -5.61 -4.83
C MET A 110 -25.05 -4.11 -5.11
N THR A 111 -24.65 -3.37 -4.07
CA THR A 111 -24.33 -1.94 -4.17
C THR A 111 -23.04 -1.65 -3.43
N SER A 112 -22.39 -0.52 -3.70
CA SER A 112 -21.17 -0.09 -2.99
C SER A 112 -21.31 0.13 -1.48
N ARG A 113 -22.55 0.08 -0.96
CA ARG A 113 -22.86 0.18 0.48
C ARG A 113 -23.45 -1.09 1.07
N ASN A 114 -23.81 -2.06 0.23
CA ASN A 114 -24.44 -3.31 0.65
C ASN A 114 -24.00 -4.45 -0.27
N HIS A 115 -22.99 -5.19 0.16
CA HIS A 115 -22.49 -6.36 -0.55
C HIS A 115 -21.78 -7.33 0.43
N PRO A 116 -21.80 -8.65 0.17
CA PRO A 116 -21.05 -9.62 0.96
C PRO A 116 -19.52 -9.39 0.83
N PRO A 117 -18.71 -10.02 1.70
CA PRO A 117 -17.26 -10.03 1.51
C PRO A 117 -16.89 -10.85 0.27
N ILE A 118 -15.99 -10.30 -0.54
CA ILE A 118 -15.46 -10.95 -1.75
C ILE A 118 -13.94 -11.08 -1.55
N VAL A 119 -13.43 -12.30 -1.63
CA VAL A 119 -12.00 -12.57 -1.67
C VAL A 119 -11.74 -13.54 -2.81
N GLN A 120 -10.85 -13.16 -3.73
CA GLN A 120 -10.52 -13.95 -4.91
C GLN A 120 -9.01 -14.00 -5.10
N ILE A 121 -8.44 -15.20 -5.17
CA ILE A 121 -7.03 -15.42 -5.49
C ILE A 121 -6.93 -15.61 -7.01
N LEU A 122 -6.60 -14.53 -7.74
CA LEU A 122 -6.48 -14.56 -9.21
C LEU A 122 -5.23 -15.32 -9.65
N ILE A 123 -4.13 -15.13 -8.92
CA ILE A 123 -2.88 -15.84 -9.14
C ILE A 123 -2.48 -16.45 -7.80
N ASP A 124 -2.43 -17.77 -7.73
CA ASP A 124 -1.85 -18.47 -6.59
C ASP A 124 -0.37 -18.74 -6.89
N GLY A 125 0.53 -17.96 -6.28
CA GLY A 125 1.97 -18.14 -6.47
C GLY A 125 2.54 -19.46 -5.90
N ARG A 126 1.68 -20.32 -5.33
CA ARG A 126 2.01 -21.70 -4.93
C ARG A 126 1.68 -22.71 -6.03
N ASP A 127 0.82 -22.33 -6.98
CA ASP A 127 0.40 -23.18 -8.08
C ASP A 127 1.47 -23.19 -9.19
N GLN A 128 1.98 -24.37 -9.50
CA GLN A 128 2.99 -24.57 -10.54
C GLN A 128 2.44 -24.37 -11.95
N GLY A 129 1.11 -24.36 -12.14
CA GLY A 129 0.47 -24.12 -13.43
C GLY A 129 0.33 -22.65 -13.81
N LEU A 130 0.48 -21.72 -12.85
CA LEU A 130 0.33 -20.27 -13.06
C LEU A 130 1.69 -19.60 -13.23
N ILE A 131 2.28 -19.83 -14.40
CA ILE A 131 3.60 -19.32 -14.82
C ILE A 131 3.48 -18.14 -15.79
N ASP A 132 4.56 -17.36 -15.89
CA ASP A 132 4.75 -16.32 -16.89
C ASP A 132 5.13 -16.92 -18.27
N SER A 133 5.23 -16.07 -19.30
CA SER A 133 5.56 -16.52 -20.66
C SER A 133 6.92 -17.20 -20.80
N ASP A 134 7.81 -17.00 -19.82
CA ASP A 134 9.16 -17.55 -19.78
C ASP A 134 9.23 -18.81 -18.88
N GLY A 135 8.09 -19.26 -18.34
CA GLY A 135 8.00 -20.45 -17.49
C GLY A 135 8.28 -20.22 -16.01
N ASN A 136 8.38 -18.98 -15.55
CA ASN A 136 8.65 -18.67 -14.14
C ASN A 136 7.37 -18.44 -13.34
N ALA A 137 7.41 -18.74 -12.03
CA ALA A 137 6.29 -18.49 -11.13
C ALA A 137 5.92 -17.00 -11.05
N LEU A 138 4.62 -16.72 -10.99
CA LEU A 138 4.08 -15.37 -10.77
C LEU A 138 3.83 -15.08 -9.29
N PRO A 139 3.96 -13.82 -8.84
CA PRO A 139 3.57 -13.43 -7.48
C PRO A 139 2.09 -13.69 -7.21
N THR A 140 1.75 -14.10 -5.98
CA THR A 140 0.35 -14.25 -5.58
C THR A 140 -0.40 -12.93 -5.75
N LEU A 141 -1.58 -12.95 -6.36
CA LEU A 141 -2.44 -11.80 -6.58
C LEU A 141 -3.83 -12.06 -6.01
N VAL A 142 -4.25 -11.22 -5.07
CA VAL A 142 -5.52 -11.37 -4.34
C VAL A 142 -6.34 -10.10 -4.46
N TYR A 143 -7.60 -10.25 -4.87
CA TYR A 143 -8.62 -9.21 -4.78
C TYR A 143 -9.40 -9.36 -3.49
N VAL A 144 -9.63 -8.25 -2.79
CA VAL A 144 -10.40 -8.19 -1.55
C VAL A 144 -11.40 -7.04 -1.62
N ALA A 145 -12.68 -7.35 -1.51
CA ALA A 145 -13.71 -6.38 -1.14
C ALA A 145 -14.32 -6.82 0.19
N ARG A 146 -14.07 -6.04 1.25
CA ARG A 146 -14.64 -6.33 2.57
C ARG A 146 -16.15 -6.17 2.56
N GLU A 147 -16.85 -6.88 3.44
CA GLU A 147 -18.30 -6.77 3.53
C GLU A 147 -18.73 -5.34 3.84
N LYS A 148 -19.76 -4.86 3.15
CA LYS A 148 -20.42 -3.59 3.47
C LYS A 148 -21.88 -3.83 3.75
N ARG A 149 -22.37 -3.19 4.81
CA ARG A 149 -23.77 -3.14 5.21
C ARG A 149 -24.11 -1.70 5.63
N PRO A 150 -25.30 -1.18 5.26
CA PRO A 150 -25.68 0.20 5.59
C PRO A 150 -25.64 0.55 7.08
N GLN A 151 -25.79 -0.45 7.96
CA GLN A 151 -25.86 -0.29 9.41
C GLN A 151 -24.47 -0.23 10.08
N HIS A 152 -23.39 -0.54 9.37
CA HIS A 152 -22.05 -0.66 9.93
C HIS A 152 -21.10 0.42 9.39
N HIS A 153 -20.52 1.20 10.31
CA HIS A 153 -19.46 2.14 9.97
C HIS A 153 -18.18 1.37 9.59
N HIS A 154 -17.49 1.82 8.54
CA HIS A 154 -16.39 1.06 7.93
C HIS A 154 -15.03 1.76 8.02
N ASN A 155 -14.91 2.92 8.66
CA ASN A 155 -13.60 3.55 8.96
C ASN A 155 -12.69 3.77 7.72
N PHE A 156 -13.30 4.02 6.55
CA PHE A 156 -12.60 4.38 5.30
C PHE A 156 -11.34 3.53 5.01
N LYS A 157 -10.21 4.18 4.72
CA LYS A 157 -8.91 3.56 4.41
C LYS A 157 -8.37 2.71 5.55
N ALA A 158 -8.45 3.17 6.79
CA ALA A 158 -7.99 2.44 7.97
C ALA A 158 -8.65 1.06 8.07
N GLY A 159 -9.98 1.01 7.92
CA GLY A 159 -10.72 -0.25 7.95
C GLY A 159 -10.41 -1.17 6.77
N ALA A 160 -10.15 -0.61 5.58
CA ALA A 160 -9.75 -1.38 4.41
C ALA A 160 -8.37 -2.03 4.62
N MET A 161 -7.40 -1.26 5.10
CA MET A 161 -6.07 -1.76 5.44
C MET A 161 -6.11 -2.81 6.56
N ASN A 162 -6.95 -2.62 7.58
CA ASN A 162 -7.11 -3.61 8.65
C ASN A 162 -7.71 -4.93 8.13
N ALA A 163 -8.69 -4.88 7.24
CA ALA A 163 -9.22 -6.05 6.55
C ALA A 163 -8.12 -6.78 5.74
N LEU A 164 -7.28 -6.04 5.01
CA LEU A 164 -6.14 -6.60 4.28
C LEU A 164 -5.09 -7.26 5.20
N ILE A 165 -4.78 -6.66 6.35
CA ILE A 165 -3.84 -7.25 7.31
C ILE A 165 -4.36 -8.61 7.79
N ARG A 166 -5.67 -8.71 8.05
CA ARG A 166 -6.31 -9.98 8.45
C ARG A 166 -6.36 -11.00 7.32
N ALA A 167 -6.87 -10.63 6.14
CA ALA A 167 -6.93 -11.53 4.99
C ALA A 167 -5.55 -12.06 4.59
N SER A 168 -4.54 -11.18 4.56
CA SER A 168 -3.17 -11.58 4.26
C SER A 168 -2.57 -12.51 5.31
N SER A 169 -2.99 -12.43 6.57
CA SER A 169 -2.50 -13.34 7.64
C SER A 169 -2.94 -14.79 7.44
N GLU A 170 -4.07 -15.01 6.76
CA GLU A 170 -4.54 -16.35 6.39
C GLU A 170 -3.86 -16.84 5.10
N ILE A 171 -3.71 -15.97 4.10
CA ILE A 171 -3.28 -16.36 2.75
C ILE A 171 -1.74 -16.50 2.63
N SER A 172 -0.99 -15.44 2.94
CA SER A 172 0.48 -15.41 2.75
C SER A 172 1.27 -15.33 4.05
N ASN A 173 0.68 -14.68 5.06
CA ASN A 173 1.25 -14.42 6.38
C ASN A 173 2.66 -13.79 6.35
N SER A 174 2.96 -12.97 5.34
CA SER A 174 4.29 -12.37 5.17
C SER A 174 4.70 -11.48 6.35
N PRO A 175 5.96 -11.52 6.81
CA PRO A 175 6.41 -10.75 7.98
C PRO A 175 6.50 -9.24 7.73
N ILE A 176 6.70 -8.83 6.47
CA ILE A 176 6.75 -7.43 6.05
C ILE A 176 5.55 -7.11 5.17
N ILE A 177 4.93 -5.96 5.41
CA ILE A 177 3.79 -5.44 4.65
C ILE A 177 4.18 -4.08 4.08
N LEU A 178 4.10 -3.95 2.76
CA LEU A 178 4.21 -2.66 2.07
C LEU A 178 2.80 -2.13 1.81
N ASN A 179 2.49 -0.90 2.25
CA ASN A 179 1.27 -0.20 1.84
C ASN A 179 1.59 0.86 0.78
N VAL A 180 0.76 0.91 -0.26
CA VAL A 180 0.88 1.86 -1.38
C VAL A 180 -0.53 2.27 -1.80
N ASP A 181 -0.73 3.57 -2.02
CA ASP A 181 -1.99 4.11 -2.53
C ASP A 181 -2.14 3.89 -4.04
N CYS A 182 -3.38 3.86 -4.54
CA CYS A 182 -3.68 3.55 -5.95
C CYS A 182 -3.18 4.59 -6.95
N ASP A 183 -2.96 5.83 -6.51
CA ASP A 183 -2.37 6.90 -7.30
C ASP A 183 -0.84 6.85 -7.32
N MET A 184 -0.22 5.93 -6.56
CA MET A 184 1.23 5.74 -6.47
C MET A 184 1.65 4.48 -7.22
N TYR A 185 2.74 4.57 -7.99
CA TYR A 185 3.39 3.43 -8.62
C TYR A 185 4.85 3.30 -8.22
N SER A 186 5.39 2.09 -8.33
CA SER A 186 6.81 1.83 -8.13
C SER A 186 7.64 2.38 -9.29
N ASN A 187 8.46 3.37 -8.99
CA ASN A 187 9.45 3.94 -9.90
C ASN A 187 10.84 3.32 -9.75
N ASN A 188 11.08 2.50 -8.71
CA ASN A 188 12.33 1.78 -8.51
C ASN A 188 12.06 0.33 -8.08
N SER A 189 12.43 -0.63 -8.93
CA SER A 189 12.26 -2.06 -8.65
C SER A 189 13.08 -2.62 -7.49
N GLU A 190 14.12 -1.90 -7.06
CA GLU A 190 14.98 -2.29 -5.93
C GLU A 190 14.43 -1.82 -4.57
N SER A 191 13.31 -1.07 -4.55
CA SER A 191 12.74 -0.50 -3.32
C SER A 191 12.47 -1.53 -2.23
N ILE A 192 12.02 -2.75 -2.57
CA ILE A 192 11.86 -3.84 -1.59
C ILE A 192 13.20 -4.22 -0.96
N ARG A 193 14.26 -4.38 -1.77
CA ARG A 193 15.57 -4.81 -1.28
C ARG A 193 16.21 -3.74 -0.40
N HIS A 194 16.12 -2.48 -0.81
CA HIS A 194 16.58 -1.34 -0.01
C HIS A 194 15.89 -1.27 1.36
N ALA A 195 14.56 -1.46 1.42
CA ALA A 195 13.86 -1.50 2.71
C ALA A 195 14.28 -2.70 3.57
N LEU A 196 14.44 -3.87 2.96
CA LEU A 196 14.88 -5.08 3.65
C LEU A 196 16.27 -4.98 4.25
N CYS A 197 17.19 -4.19 3.67
CA CYS A 197 18.51 -3.95 4.25
C CYS A 197 18.42 -3.45 5.70
N PHE A 198 17.43 -2.60 6.01
CA PHE A 198 17.24 -2.11 7.38
C PHE A 198 16.68 -3.19 8.29
N PHE A 199 15.64 -3.92 7.85
CA PHE A 199 15.03 -4.93 8.71
C PHE A 199 15.91 -6.16 8.96
N LEU A 200 16.81 -6.47 8.03
CA LEU A 200 17.73 -7.61 8.08
C LEU A 200 19.09 -7.24 8.69
N ASP A 201 19.31 -5.98 9.06
CA ASP A 201 20.50 -5.57 9.78
C ASP A 201 20.62 -6.35 11.11
N GLU A 202 21.74 -7.05 11.30
CA GLU A 202 21.91 -7.96 12.44
C GLU A 202 21.98 -7.22 13.77
N GLU A 203 22.52 -5.99 13.76
CA GLU A 203 22.71 -5.19 14.97
C GLU A 203 21.46 -4.44 15.38
N ASN A 204 20.79 -3.76 14.46
CA ASN A 204 19.71 -2.82 14.77
C ASN A 204 18.37 -3.18 14.10
N GLY A 205 18.36 -4.07 13.11
CA GLY A 205 17.15 -4.35 12.30
C GLY A 205 15.98 -4.88 13.12
N HIS A 206 16.25 -5.55 14.24
CA HIS A 206 15.25 -6.12 15.13
C HIS A 206 14.40 -5.08 15.88
N ASP A 207 14.88 -3.83 16.05
CA ASP A 207 14.12 -2.75 16.70
C ASP A 207 13.38 -1.83 15.72
N ILE A 208 13.60 -2.03 14.41
CA ILE A 208 12.94 -1.27 13.34
C ILE A 208 11.53 -1.83 13.12
N GLY A 209 10.54 -0.98 13.36
CA GLY A 209 9.13 -1.26 13.16
C GLY A 209 8.64 -0.94 11.76
N PHE A 210 9.13 0.15 11.15
CA PHE A 210 8.80 0.49 9.76
C PHE A 210 9.88 1.32 9.06
N VAL A 211 9.90 1.25 7.73
CA VAL A 211 10.79 2.01 6.84
C VAL A 211 9.92 2.82 5.88
N GLN A 212 10.05 4.14 5.94
CA GLN A 212 9.23 5.09 5.19
C GLN A 212 10.02 5.68 4.02
N TYR A 213 9.47 5.57 2.81
CA TYR A 213 9.93 6.34 1.65
C TYR A 213 9.23 7.70 1.56
N PRO A 214 9.84 8.71 0.93
CA PRO A 214 9.15 9.97 0.66
C PRO A 214 7.95 9.77 -0.27
N GLN A 215 6.86 10.49 0.00
CA GLN A 215 5.75 10.64 -0.94
C GLN A 215 6.13 11.69 -1.98
N LEU A 216 6.30 11.25 -3.24
CA LEU A 216 6.80 12.09 -4.33
C LEU A 216 5.88 11.97 -5.54
N PHE A 217 5.86 13.02 -6.36
CA PHE A 217 4.95 13.12 -7.50
C PHE A 217 5.70 13.34 -8.81
N HIS A 218 5.13 12.85 -9.92
CA HIS A 218 5.75 12.96 -11.25
C HIS A 218 5.25 14.17 -12.05
N ASN A 219 4.11 14.75 -11.69
CA ASN A 219 3.46 15.85 -12.39
C ASN A 219 3.75 17.24 -11.77
N ILE A 220 4.82 17.37 -10.99
CA ILE A 220 5.25 18.67 -10.44
C ILE A 220 5.81 19.55 -11.55
N THR A 221 5.26 20.75 -11.68
CA THR A 221 5.73 21.73 -12.66
C THR A 221 6.96 22.47 -12.16
N LYS A 222 7.72 23.09 -13.08
CA LYS A 222 8.91 23.89 -12.75
C LYS A 222 8.65 24.97 -11.68
N ASN A 223 7.45 25.57 -11.68
CA ASN A 223 7.11 26.66 -10.79
C ASN A 223 6.51 26.19 -9.46
N ASP A 224 5.99 24.95 -9.41
CA ASP A 224 5.34 24.35 -8.25
C ASP A 224 4.48 25.32 -7.42
N LEU A 225 3.52 25.99 -8.08
CA LEU A 225 2.74 27.09 -7.48
C LEU A 225 1.96 26.72 -6.21
N TYR A 226 1.68 25.44 -6.01
CA TYR A 226 0.93 24.92 -4.86
C TYR A 226 1.83 24.22 -3.84
N ASP A 227 3.15 24.25 -4.02
CA ASP A 227 4.16 23.60 -3.17
C ASP A 227 3.87 22.10 -2.96
N ASN A 228 3.44 21.41 -4.02
CA ASN A 228 3.10 20.00 -3.95
C ASN A 228 4.34 19.09 -3.98
N SER A 229 5.54 19.63 -4.19
CA SER A 229 6.78 18.85 -4.14
C SER A 229 7.14 18.35 -2.75
N LEU A 230 6.63 18.98 -1.68
CA LEU A 230 6.90 18.63 -0.29
C LEU A 230 8.41 18.57 0.03
N ASN A 231 9.21 19.46 -0.58
CA ASN A 231 10.67 19.41 -0.49
C ASN A 231 11.18 19.61 0.94
N VAL A 232 10.61 20.53 1.72
CA VAL A 232 11.03 20.76 3.12
C VAL A 232 10.80 19.51 3.96
N ILE A 233 9.63 18.92 3.83
CA ILE A 233 9.24 17.70 4.55
C ILE A 233 10.19 16.54 4.22
N THR A 234 10.50 16.37 2.94
CA THR A 234 11.29 15.22 2.45
C THR A 234 12.81 15.38 2.62
N GLN A 235 13.34 16.60 2.54
CA GLN A 235 14.78 16.87 2.56
C GLN A 235 15.29 17.36 3.93
N VAL A 236 14.41 17.91 4.77
CA VAL A 236 14.79 18.53 6.05
C VAL A 236 14.10 17.83 7.20
N ASP A 237 12.77 17.85 7.24
CA ASP A 237 12.04 17.39 8.42
C ASP A 237 12.22 15.89 8.66
N HIS A 238 11.86 15.04 7.70
CA HIS A 238 11.94 13.59 7.88
C HIS A 238 13.36 13.08 8.18
N PRO A 239 14.43 13.50 7.47
CA PRO A 239 15.80 13.15 7.85
C PRO A 239 16.18 13.67 9.25
N GLY A 240 15.74 14.87 9.63
CA GLY A 240 15.96 15.42 10.96
C GLY A 240 15.31 14.60 12.06
N LEU A 241 14.07 14.16 11.85
CA LEU A 241 13.32 13.30 12.77
C LEU A 241 13.96 11.92 12.93
N ASP A 242 14.49 11.36 11.83
CA ASP A 242 15.11 10.04 11.83
C ASP A 242 16.27 9.95 12.86
N SER A 243 17.00 11.05 13.04
CA SER A 243 18.06 11.19 14.04
C SER A 243 17.56 11.11 15.50
N TRP A 244 16.27 11.33 15.73
CA TRP A 244 15.63 11.32 17.05
C TRP A 244 14.86 10.02 17.38
N GLY A 245 15.05 8.97 16.59
CA GLY A 245 14.43 7.65 16.82
C GLY A 245 13.39 7.26 15.77
N GLY A 246 13.27 8.06 14.71
CA GLY A 246 12.55 7.68 13.50
C GLY A 246 11.68 8.79 12.94
N THR A 247 11.04 8.47 11.82
CA THR A 247 10.16 9.37 11.07
C THR A 247 8.67 9.01 11.22
N LEU A 248 7.78 9.90 10.77
CA LEU A 248 6.33 9.68 10.74
C LEU A 248 5.97 8.61 9.69
N TYR A 249 4.89 7.87 9.95
CA TYR A 249 4.19 7.11 8.92
C TYR A 249 3.23 8.05 8.17
N ILE A 250 3.39 8.17 6.86
CA ILE A 250 2.66 9.15 6.00
C ILE A 250 1.72 8.48 4.98
N GLY A 251 1.20 7.30 5.31
CA GLY A 251 0.05 6.72 4.62
C GLY A 251 0.34 5.94 3.33
N THR A 252 1.53 6.07 2.73
CA THR A 252 1.93 5.37 1.50
C THR A 252 3.44 5.12 1.44
N GLY A 253 3.88 4.16 0.63
CA GLY A 253 5.31 3.87 0.42
C GLY A 253 6.04 3.43 1.68
N CYS A 254 5.33 2.80 2.63
CA CYS A 254 5.90 2.41 3.92
C CYS A 254 5.94 0.89 4.03
N PHE A 255 7.10 0.36 4.42
CA PHE A 255 7.27 -1.04 4.76
C PHE A 255 7.11 -1.18 6.26
N HIS A 256 6.12 -1.95 6.69
CA HIS A 256 5.86 -2.23 8.10
C HIS A 256 6.24 -3.67 8.42
N ARG A 257 6.78 -3.86 9.63
CA ARG A 257 6.76 -5.15 10.28
C ARG A 257 5.33 -5.52 10.64
N ARG A 258 4.86 -6.70 10.24
CA ARG A 258 3.49 -7.18 10.53
C ARG A 258 3.20 -7.09 12.03
N GLU A 259 4.14 -7.51 12.86
CA GLU A 259 4.00 -7.50 14.32
C GLU A 259 3.70 -6.11 14.90
N THR A 260 4.24 -5.04 14.32
CA THR A 260 3.93 -3.66 14.75
C THR A 260 2.49 -3.29 14.46
N LEU A 261 1.96 -3.72 13.31
CA LEU A 261 0.56 -3.54 12.93
C LEU A 261 -0.34 -4.49 13.72
N SER A 262 0.16 -5.62 14.19
CA SER A 262 -0.54 -6.53 15.11
C SER A 262 -0.57 -6.04 16.56
N GLY A 263 0.00 -4.87 16.87
CA GLY A 263 -0.06 -4.27 18.19
C GLY A 263 1.07 -4.68 19.14
N ARG A 264 2.08 -5.39 18.65
CA ARG A 264 3.18 -5.89 19.48
C ARG A 264 4.00 -4.75 20.07
N LYS A 265 4.31 -4.85 21.36
CA LYS A 265 5.32 -4.01 22.02
C LYS A 265 6.71 -4.56 21.76
N TYR A 266 7.65 -3.67 21.49
CA TYR A 266 9.04 -4.06 21.30
C TYR A 266 9.65 -4.52 22.64
N GLY A 267 10.39 -5.62 22.61
CA GLY A 267 11.16 -6.16 23.71
C GLY A 267 12.55 -6.53 23.21
N LYS A 268 13.59 -6.41 24.04
CA LYS A 268 14.99 -6.65 23.63
C LYS A 268 15.27 -8.11 23.20
N ASP A 269 14.43 -9.03 23.63
CA ASP A 269 14.43 -10.45 23.28
C ASP A 269 13.69 -10.74 21.97
N TYR A 270 13.08 -9.73 21.35
CA TYR A 270 12.33 -9.89 20.12
C TYR A 270 13.22 -10.41 18.98
N LYS A 271 12.71 -11.44 18.29
CA LYS A 271 13.25 -11.95 17.03
C LYS A 271 12.13 -12.14 16.04
N GLU A 272 12.36 -11.69 14.81
CA GLU A 272 11.39 -11.87 13.74
C GLU A 272 11.40 -13.32 13.24
N ASP A 273 10.20 -13.85 12.99
CA ASP A 273 10.05 -15.13 12.31
C ASP A 273 10.03 -14.90 10.79
N TRP A 274 11.22 -14.90 10.20
CA TRP A 274 11.40 -14.73 8.75
C TRP A 274 10.89 -15.91 7.92
N LYS A 275 10.63 -17.07 8.55
CA LYS A 275 10.08 -18.25 7.88
C LYS A 275 8.55 -18.29 7.93
N ARG A 276 7.94 -17.35 8.64
CA ARG A 276 6.48 -17.21 8.71
C ARG A 276 5.86 -17.18 7.31
N GLY A 277 4.80 -17.96 7.14
CA GLY A 277 4.07 -18.04 5.88
C GLY A 277 4.70 -18.97 4.84
N VAL A 278 6.00 -19.26 4.91
CA VAL A 278 6.66 -20.27 4.06
C VAL A 278 6.17 -21.68 4.42
N GLU A 279 6.01 -21.97 5.72
CA GLU A 279 5.57 -23.27 6.23
C GLU A 279 4.07 -23.54 6.02
N ARG A 280 3.23 -22.50 5.86
CA ARG A 280 1.78 -22.64 5.60
C ARG A 280 1.47 -22.99 4.14
N LYS A 281 2.46 -23.05 3.25
CA LYS A 281 2.26 -23.24 1.81
C LYS A 281 1.77 -24.64 1.42
N THR A 282 1.76 -25.63 2.31
CA THR A 282 1.62 -27.05 1.91
C THR A 282 0.28 -27.74 2.23
N THR A 283 -0.72 -27.10 2.85
CA THR A 283 -1.90 -27.84 3.36
C THR A 283 -3.29 -27.33 2.96
N SER A 284 -3.45 -26.17 2.30
CA SER A 284 -4.79 -25.61 2.02
C SER A 284 -4.96 -25.10 0.60
N SER A 285 -6.04 -25.57 -0.06
CA SER A 285 -6.43 -25.15 -1.41
C SER A 285 -6.80 -23.66 -1.45
N ALA A 286 -6.70 -23.03 -2.62
CA ALA A 286 -7.05 -21.62 -2.81
C ALA A 286 -8.49 -21.30 -2.33
N CYS A 287 -9.46 -22.17 -2.67
CA CYS A 287 -10.86 -22.01 -2.25
C CYS A 287 -11.02 -22.03 -0.72
N MET A 288 -10.30 -22.92 -0.01
CA MET A 288 -10.35 -22.94 1.46
C MET A 288 -9.75 -21.67 2.07
N LEU A 289 -8.69 -21.12 1.48
CA LEU A 289 -8.10 -19.86 1.92
C LEU A 289 -9.01 -18.67 1.65
N GLU A 290 -9.67 -18.63 0.49
CA GLU A 290 -10.66 -17.61 0.13
C GLU A 290 -11.79 -17.59 1.16
N GLU A 291 -12.38 -18.73 1.48
CA GLU A 291 -13.48 -18.82 2.46
C GLU A 291 -13.06 -18.41 3.87
N ARG A 292 -11.88 -18.85 4.32
CA ARG A 292 -11.35 -18.40 5.62
C ARG A 292 -11.07 -16.90 5.61
N ALA A 293 -10.48 -16.36 4.55
CA ALA A 293 -10.23 -14.92 4.43
C ALA A 293 -11.53 -14.11 4.38
N LYS A 294 -12.58 -14.59 3.68
CA LYS A 294 -13.92 -13.97 3.66
C LYS A 294 -14.47 -13.80 5.08
N SER A 295 -14.32 -14.81 5.94
CA SER A 295 -14.76 -14.74 7.35
C SER A 295 -14.03 -13.67 8.18
N LEU A 296 -12.82 -13.28 7.77
CA LEU A 296 -12.00 -12.27 8.46
C LEU A 296 -12.29 -10.85 7.99
N VAL A 297 -13.00 -10.67 6.87
CA VAL A 297 -13.28 -9.34 6.27
C VAL A 297 -14.78 -9.00 6.28
N THR A 298 -15.52 -9.64 7.19
CA THR A 298 -16.93 -9.30 7.48
C THR A 298 -17.05 -7.97 8.21
N CYS A 299 -18.21 -7.33 8.12
CA CYS A 299 -18.43 -6.01 8.72
C CYS A 299 -18.55 -6.08 10.25
N THR A 300 -18.75 -7.28 10.80
CA THR A 300 -18.92 -7.54 12.23
C THR A 300 -17.67 -8.10 12.90
N TYR A 301 -16.64 -8.48 12.13
CA TYR A 301 -15.44 -9.13 12.66
C TYR A 301 -14.78 -8.34 13.80
N GLU A 302 -14.79 -7.01 13.68
CA GLU A 302 -14.08 -6.12 14.61
C GLU A 302 -14.88 -5.79 15.86
N HIS A 303 -16.15 -6.19 15.95
CA HIS A 303 -16.98 -5.93 17.13
C HIS A 303 -16.39 -6.60 18.38
N ASN A 304 -16.28 -5.83 19.46
CA ASN A 304 -15.69 -6.27 20.73
C ASN A 304 -14.24 -6.76 20.62
N THR A 305 -13.52 -6.34 19.57
CA THR A 305 -12.09 -6.61 19.40
C THR A 305 -11.27 -5.35 19.66
N GLN A 306 -9.95 -5.48 19.61
CA GLN A 306 -9.01 -4.37 19.74
C GLN A 306 -8.59 -3.75 18.38
N TRP A 307 -9.18 -4.20 17.27
CA TRP A 307 -8.92 -3.64 15.94
C TRP A 307 -9.36 -2.18 15.84
N GLY A 308 -8.55 -1.34 15.20
CA GLY A 308 -8.80 0.10 15.11
C GLY A 308 -8.40 0.90 16.35
N GLN A 309 -8.18 0.22 17.48
CA GLN A 309 -7.81 0.84 18.76
C GLN A 309 -6.36 0.51 19.12
N GLU A 310 -6.06 -0.75 19.42
CA GLU A 310 -4.70 -1.21 19.74
C GLU A 310 -4.06 -1.95 18.54
N ILE A 311 -4.85 -2.65 17.74
CA ILE A 311 -4.39 -3.45 16.60
C ILE A 311 -4.74 -2.74 15.29
N GLY A 312 -3.88 -2.87 14.29
CA GLY A 312 -4.02 -2.29 12.97
C GLY A 312 -3.85 -0.77 12.95
N LEU A 313 -4.25 -0.18 11.83
CA LEU A 313 -4.42 1.26 11.69
C LEU A 313 -5.55 1.75 12.57
N LYS A 314 -5.41 2.98 13.05
CA LYS A 314 -6.32 3.57 14.04
C LYS A 314 -7.53 4.23 13.40
N TYR A 315 -8.67 4.27 14.10
CA TYR A 315 -9.93 4.82 13.55
C TYR A 315 -10.26 6.24 14.02
N ASP A 316 -9.62 6.72 15.07
CA ASP A 316 -10.05 7.92 15.80
C ASP A 316 -9.68 9.27 15.15
N CYS A 317 -8.96 9.27 14.02
CA CYS A 317 -8.43 10.50 13.41
C CYS A 317 -8.38 10.41 11.88
N ALA A 318 -8.55 11.55 11.20
CA ALA A 318 -8.49 11.67 9.73
C ALA A 318 -7.07 11.51 9.14
N VAL A 319 -6.04 11.54 10.00
CA VAL A 319 -4.65 11.22 9.72
C VAL A 319 -4.26 9.98 10.53
N GLU A 320 -4.97 8.88 10.25
CA GLU A 320 -4.80 7.61 10.94
C GLU A 320 -3.38 7.07 10.83
N ASP A 321 -2.69 7.40 9.75
CA ASP A 321 -1.32 7.04 9.45
C ASP A 321 -0.37 7.63 10.49
N VAL A 322 -0.43 8.93 10.73
CA VAL A 322 0.43 9.63 11.69
C VAL A 322 0.25 9.06 13.10
N ILE A 323 -1.00 8.86 13.55
CA ILE A 323 -1.25 8.28 14.88
C ILE A 323 -0.85 6.80 14.97
N THR A 324 -0.97 6.04 13.88
CA THR A 324 -0.51 4.64 13.84
C THR A 324 1.01 4.59 13.99
N GLY A 325 1.74 5.43 13.26
CA GLY A 325 3.20 5.55 13.38
C GLY A 325 3.63 5.96 14.80
N LEU A 326 2.97 6.97 15.38
CA LEU A 326 3.25 7.43 16.74
C LEU A 326 3.05 6.32 17.77
N LEU A 327 1.97 5.53 17.67
CA LEU A 327 1.72 4.42 18.58
C LEU A 327 2.73 3.29 18.43
N ILE A 328 3.14 2.98 17.21
CA ILE A 328 4.23 2.00 16.96
C ILE A 328 5.50 2.46 17.68
N GLN A 329 5.89 3.72 17.55
CA GLN A 329 7.08 4.24 18.21
C GLN A 329 6.93 4.31 19.74
N CYS A 330 5.76 4.71 20.25
CA CYS A 330 5.45 4.68 21.67
C CYS A 330 5.44 3.27 22.27
N ARG A 331 5.40 2.22 21.45
CA ARG A 331 5.55 0.81 21.85
C ARG A 331 7.00 0.33 21.84
N GLY A 332 7.97 1.24 21.62
CA GLY A 332 9.40 0.99 21.69
C GLY A 332 10.07 0.67 20.36
N TRP A 333 9.31 0.63 19.26
CA TRP A 333 9.88 0.43 17.92
C TRP A 333 10.50 1.72 17.39
N LYS A 334 11.54 1.60 16.57
CA LYS A 334 12.06 2.71 15.77
C LYS A 334 11.44 2.72 14.38
N SER A 335 11.59 3.82 13.67
CA SER A 335 11.38 3.85 12.23
C SER A 335 12.60 4.43 11.52
N VAL A 336 12.66 4.20 10.21
CA VAL A 336 13.73 4.70 9.34
C VAL A 336 13.12 5.50 8.20
N PHE A 337 13.77 6.60 7.83
CA PHE A 337 13.48 7.34 6.62
C PHE A 337 14.54 7.07 5.54
N ILE A 338 14.11 6.71 4.34
CA ILE A 338 15.02 6.44 3.21
C ILE A 338 14.67 7.31 2.01
N ASN A 339 15.60 8.20 1.65
CA ASN A 339 15.51 9.05 0.47
C ASN A 339 16.61 8.68 -0.54
N LEU A 340 16.23 7.97 -1.59
CA LEU A 340 17.15 7.48 -2.62
C LEU A 340 17.26 8.46 -3.78
N GLN A 341 18.42 8.48 -4.44
CA GLN A 341 18.64 9.26 -5.67
C GLN A 341 17.59 8.92 -6.74
N ARG A 342 17.29 7.63 -6.94
CA ARG A 342 16.13 7.20 -7.73
C ARG A 342 14.92 7.05 -6.80
N LYS A 343 13.98 7.97 -6.94
CA LYS A 343 12.68 7.99 -6.24
C LYS A 343 12.02 6.60 -6.30
N ALA A 344 11.66 6.05 -5.14
CA ALA A 344 11.13 4.68 -5.08
C ALA A 344 9.68 4.59 -5.58
N PHE A 345 8.84 5.51 -5.13
CA PHE A 345 7.44 5.60 -5.48
C PHE A 345 7.16 6.99 -6.07
N LEU A 346 6.29 7.03 -7.07
CA LEU A 346 5.81 8.27 -7.69
C LEU A 346 4.30 8.19 -7.81
N GLY A 347 3.60 9.27 -7.46
CA GLY A 347 2.19 9.41 -7.73
C GLY A 347 1.83 10.72 -8.41
N VAL A 348 0.55 11.07 -8.31
CA VAL A 348 -0.04 12.24 -8.97
C VAL A 348 -0.40 13.28 -7.90
N ALA A 349 0.27 14.43 -7.94
CA ALA A 349 -0.08 15.58 -7.11
C ALA A 349 -1.40 16.20 -7.59
N PRO A 350 -2.18 16.83 -6.68
CA PRO A 350 -3.30 17.69 -7.06
C PRO A 350 -2.91 18.71 -8.13
N THR A 351 -3.75 18.88 -9.14
CA THR A 351 -3.45 19.76 -10.29
C THR A 351 -4.12 21.12 -10.20
N THR A 352 -5.07 21.27 -9.28
CA THR A 352 -5.80 22.51 -9.04
C THR A 352 -5.60 23.03 -7.62
N LEU A 353 -5.76 24.35 -7.45
CA LEU A 353 -5.75 24.98 -6.14
C LEU A 353 -6.85 24.40 -5.22
N ALA A 354 -8.03 24.14 -5.77
CA ALA A 354 -9.16 23.62 -5.00
C ALA A 354 -8.85 22.24 -4.40
N GLU A 355 -8.31 21.31 -5.19
CA GLU A 355 -7.90 19.99 -4.71
C GLU A 355 -6.77 20.09 -3.67
N SER A 356 -5.79 20.96 -3.92
CA SER A 356 -4.67 21.18 -3.00
C SER A 356 -5.18 21.71 -1.65
N LEU A 357 -6.07 22.70 -1.64
CA LEU A 357 -6.67 23.25 -0.41
C LEU A 357 -7.47 22.22 0.37
N VAL A 358 -8.23 21.34 -0.31
CA VAL A 358 -8.96 20.25 0.35
C VAL A 358 -8.00 19.27 1.03
N GLN A 359 -6.89 18.93 0.37
CA GLN A 359 -5.87 18.05 0.94
C GLN A 359 -5.19 18.70 2.17
N TYR A 360 -4.72 19.94 2.03
CA TYR A 360 -4.03 20.67 3.09
C TYR A 360 -4.94 20.93 4.29
N LYS A 361 -6.22 21.23 4.06
CA LYS A 361 -7.23 21.35 5.11
C LYS A 361 -7.37 20.04 5.90
N ARG A 362 -7.51 18.91 5.21
CA ARG A 362 -7.64 17.59 5.87
C ARG A 362 -6.41 17.29 6.73
N TRP A 363 -5.21 17.56 6.21
CA TRP A 363 -3.97 17.35 6.95
C TRP A 363 -3.86 18.28 8.17
N SER A 364 -4.17 19.57 8.03
CA SER A 364 -4.04 20.53 9.12
C SER A 364 -5.06 20.26 10.24
N GLU A 365 -6.32 19.98 9.89
CA GLU A 365 -7.37 19.60 10.84
C GLU A 365 -7.01 18.29 11.56
N GLY A 366 -6.61 17.26 10.81
CA GLY A 366 -6.25 15.96 11.35
C GLY A 366 -5.05 16.05 12.30
N ASN A 367 -3.95 16.69 11.87
CA ASN A 367 -2.77 16.82 12.71
C ASN A 367 -3.04 17.64 13.98
N PHE A 368 -3.86 18.70 13.89
CA PHE A 368 -4.23 19.47 15.07
C PHE A 368 -5.13 18.67 16.02
N GLN A 369 -6.03 17.84 15.50
CA GLN A 369 -6.82 16.89 16.30
C GLN A 369 -5.92 15.94 17.12
N ILE A 370 -4.78 15.49 16.56
CA ILE A 370 -3.80 14.68 17.32
C ILE A 370 -3.35 15.43 18.57
N VAL A 371 -2.94 16.69 18.44
CA VAL A 371 -2.43 17.52 19.54
C VAL A 371 -3.49 17.77 20.62
N LEU A 372 -4.76 17.92 20.24
CA LEU A 372 -5.87 18.16 21.15
C LEU A 372 -6.44 16.87 21.80
N SER A 373 -5.95 15.71 21.39
CA SER A 373 -6.47 14.41 21.84
C SER A 373 -5.53 13.70 22.82
N LYS A 374 -5.95 12.51 23.29
CA LYS A 374 -5.08 11.58 24.04
C LYS A 374 -3.82 11.17 23.27
N TYR A 375 -3.78 11.39 21.95
CA TYR A 375 -2.64 11.10 21.08
C TYR A 375 -1.61 12.23 21.02
N CYS A 376 -1.77 13.31 21.79
CA CYS A 376 -0.81 14.40 21.85
C CYS A 376 0.62 13.86 22.10
N PRO A 377 1.62 14.19 21.26
CA PRO A 377 2.98 13.64 21.38
C PRO A 377 3.61 13.86 22.75
N PHE A 378 3.37 15.01 23.39
CA PHE A 378 3.87 15.32 24.73
C PHE A 378 3.13 14.62 25.87
N ILE A 379 1.95 14.05 25.62
CA ILE A 379 1.19 13.25 26.59
C ILE A 379 1.49 11.77 26.36
N LEU A 380 1.20 11.28 25.15
CA LEU A 380 1.32 9.87 24.80
C LEU A 380 2.78 9.40 24.76
N GLY A 381 3.66 10.23 24.19
CA GLY A 381 5.07 9.93 23.97
C GLY A 381 5.97 10.19 25.16
N ARG A 382 5.46 10.82 26.23
CA ARG A 382 6.23 11.16 27.44
C ARG A 382 6.83 9.90 28.06
N GLY A 383 8.17 9.86 28.15
CA GLY A 383 8.91 8.72 28.68
C GLY A 383 8.94 7.48 27.78
N LYS A 384 8.35 7.53 26.58
CA LYS A 384 8.30 6.42 25.62
C LYS A 384 9.13 6.69 24.35
N ILE A 385 9.14 7.93 23.88
CA ILE A 385 9.95 8.39 22.74
C ILE A 385 10.78 9.61 23.13
N LYS A 386 11.88 9.88 22.40
CA LYS A 386 12.78 11.00 22.68
C LYS A 386 12.05 12.34 22.54
N LEU A 387 12.44 13.34 23.34
CA LEU A 387 11.83 14.68 23.30
C LEU A 387 11.90 15.32 21.91
N GLY A 388 13.03 15.18 21.21
CA GLY A 388 13.17 15.68 19.84
C GLY A 388 12.15 15.08 18.86
N LEU A 389 11.83 13.80 19.01
CA LEU A 389 10.80 13.15 18.20
C LEU A 389 9.40 13.66 18.58
N GLN A 390 9.11 13.87 19.87
CA GLN A 390 7.85 14.49 20.32
C GLN A 390 7.65 15.89 19.71
N MET A 391 8.69 16.73 19.77
CA MET A 391 8.69 18.05 19.15
C MET A 391 8.48 17.97 17.64
N GLY A 392 9.10 16.98 17.01
CA GLY A 392 8.96 16.66 15.60
C GLY A 392 7.53 16.41 15.14
N TYR A 393 6.80 15.54 15.83
CA TYR A 393 5.37 15.34 15.56
C TYR A 393 4.56 16.64 15.74
N CYS A 394 4.95 17.50 16.70
CA CYS A 394 4.26 18.76 16.95
C CYS A 394 4.50 19.83 15.88
N ILE A 395 5.54 19.72 15.03
CA ILE A 395 5.72 20.64 13.88
C ILE A 395 4.46 20.58 12.99
N TYR A 396 4.01 19.37 12.66
CA TYR A 396 2.79 19.15 11.87
C TYR A 396 1.53 19.41 12.69
N GLY A 397 1.52 18.99 13.95
CA GLY A 397 0.39 19.18 14.87
C GLY A 397 0.02 20.63 15.13
N LEU A 398 1.00 21.54 15.13
CA LEU A 398 0.83 22.96 15.41
C LEU A 398 0.79 23.82 14.13
N TRP A 399 0.77 23.20 12.96
CA TRP A 399 0.69 23.91 11.69
C TRP A 399 -0.57 24.77 11.57
N ALA A 400 -1.75 24.23 11.93
CA ALA A 400 -3.00 25.00 11.90
C ALA A 400 -2.98 26.22 12.84
N PRO A 401 -2.62 26.08 14.14
CA PRO A 401 -2.48 27.23 15.04
C PRO A 401 -1.54 28.33 14.56
N ASN A 402 -0.50 28.01 13.78
CA ASN A 402 0.42 29.01 13.23
C ASN A 402 -0.25 29.98 12.24
N SER A 403 -1.46 29.68 11.74
CA SER A 403 -2.23 30.62 10.93
C SER A 403 -2.93 31.70 11.76
N LEU A 404 -2.94 31.58 13.10
CA LEU A 404 -3.47 32.61 13.98
C LEU A 404 -2.45 33.74 14.09
N PRO A 405 -2.84 35.00 13.85
CA PRO A 405 -1.91 36.12 13.92
C PRO A 405 -1.39 36.27 15.35
N THR A 406 -0.07 36.23 15.51
CA THR A 406 0.60 36.67 16.73
C THR A 406 0.52 38.20 16.78
N ARG A 407 -0.09 38.74 17.84
CA ARG A 407 -0.20 40.19 18.06
C ARG A 407 1.14 40.84 18.35
#